data_AF-A0A851CDA4-F1
#
_entry.id   AF-A0A851CDA4-F1
#
_cell.length_a   1.000
_cell.length_b   1.000
_cell.length_c   1.000
_cell.angle_alpha   90.00
_cell.angle_beta   90.00
_cell.angle_gamma   90.00
#
_symmetry.space_group_name_H-M   'P 1'
#
loop_
_entity.id
_entity.type
_entity.pdbx_description
1 polymer ?
#
loop_
_entity_poly.entity_id
_entity_poly.type
_entity_poly.pdbx_seq_one_letter_code
_entity_poly.pdbx_strand_id
1 'polypeptide(L)' 'TVDPATAHPQILVSADGQTAGRREPPPAPLPSGVECFESLRCVLGQQGFVGGQHCWAVEVCPGPDWALGVAQEFMSCK' A
#
# COMPACT_ATOMS: atom_id res chain seq x y z
N THR A 1 -10.21 4.32 -0.66
CA THR A 1 -8.99 4.98 -1.15
C THR A 1 -7.79 4.48 -0.37
N VAL A 2 -6.62 4.46 -0.98
CA VAL A 2 -5.36 4.06 -0.34
C VAL A 2 -4.69 5.25 0.35
N ASP A 3 -3.89 4.97 1.37
CA ASP A 3 -3.15 5.96 2.14
C ASP A 3 -1.68 6.02 1.68
N PRO A 4 -1.24 7.11 1.01
CA PRO A 4 0.15 7.29 0.61
C PRO A 4 1.15 7.25 1.75
N ALA A 5 0.75 7.62 2.98
CA ALA A 5 1.64 7.60 4.14
C ALA A 5 2.04 6.18 4.56
N THR A 6 1.20 5.19 4.22
CA THR A 6 1.46 3.77 4.49
C THR A 6 2.12 3.03 3.32
N ALA A 7 2.33 3.73 2.20
CA ALA A 7 2.81 3.10 0.98
C ALA A 7 4.28 2.75 1.10
N HIS A 8 4.62 1.51 0.74
CA HIS A 8 6.00 1.13 0.56
C HIS A 8 6.68 2.10 -0.45
N PRO A 9 7.93 2.52 -0.22
CA PRO A 9 8.67 3.47 -1.07
C PRO A 9 8.78 3.12 -2.55
N GLN A 10 8.64 1.84 -2.89
CA GLN A 10 8.59 1.36 -4.28
C GLN A 10 7.18 1.38 -4.90
N ILE A 11 6.17 1.88 -4.18
CA ILE A 11 4.79 2.03 -4.63
C ILE A 11 4.50 3.52 -4.82
N LEU A 12 3.96 3.86 -5.99
CA LEU A 12 3.39 5.17 -6.28
C LEU A 12 1.87 5.08 -6.15
N VAL A 13 1.31 6.03 -5.41
CA VAL A 13 -0.13 6.23 -5.29
C VAL A 13 -0.52 7.45 -6.11
N SER A 14 -1.60 7.35 -6.89
CA SER A 14 -2.15 8.47 -7.65
C SER A 14 -2.67 9.59 -6.73
N ALA A 15 -2.77 10.81 -7.24
CA ALA A 15 -3.23 11.96 -6.44
C ALA A 15 -4.66 11.80 -5.89
N ASP A 16 -5.50 11.01 -6.57
CA ASP A 16 -6.86 10.65 -6.14
C ASP A 16 -6.91 9.48 -5.13
N GLY A 17 -5.77 8.84 -4.84
CA GLY A 17 -5.69 7.69 -3.92
C GLY A 17 -6.48 6.47 -4.39
N GLN A 18 -6.74 6.31 -5.69
CA GLN A 18 -7.46 5.17 -6.25
C GLN A 18 -6.56 4.17 -6.97
N THR A 19 -5.38 4.59 -7.42
CA THR A 19 -4.44 3.75 -8.16
C THR A 19 -3.15 3.62 -7.36
N ALA A 20 -2.65 2.39 -7.24
CA ALA A 20 -1.33 2.10 -6.69
C ALA A 20 -0.57 1.22 -7.68
N GLY A 21 0.68 1.58 -7.95
CA GLY A 21 1.52 0.86 -8.91
C GLY A 21 2.98 0.88 -8.50
N ARG A 22 3.75 -0.05 -9.05
CA ARG A 22 5.20 -0.08 -8.82
C ARG A 22 5.85 1.17 -9.43
N ARG A 23 6.76 1.79 -8.69
CA ARG A 23 7.64 2.84 -9.21
C ARG A 23 8.65 2.23 -10.18
N GLU A 24 8.74 2.81 -11.37
CA GLU A 24 9.77 2.47 -12.35
C GLU A 24 10.52 3.74 -12.80
N PRO A 25 11.86 3.77 -12.74
CA PRO A 25 12.78 2.75 -12.18
C PRO A 25 12.70 2.67 -10.63
N PRO A 26 13.19 1.57 -10.02
CA PRO A 26 13.23 1.43 -8.56
C PRO A 26 14.01 2.58 -7.92
N PRO A 27 13.54 3.15 -6.79
CA PRO A 27 14.29 4.15 -6.05
C PRO A 27 15.58 3.56 -5.47
N ALA A 28 16.56 4.43 -5.20
CA ALA A 28 17.76 4.06 -4.45
C ALA A 28 17.38 3.48 -3.07
N PRO A 29 18.22 2.64 -2.45
CA PRO A 29 17.98 2.11 -1.11
C PRO A 29 17.73 3.28 -0.16
N LEU A 30 16.62 3.24 0.57
CA LEU A 30 16.36 4.24 1.59
C LEU A 30 17.40 4.14 2.71
N PRO A 31 17.74 5.25 3.37
CA PRO A 31 18.45 5.19 4.63
C PRO A 31 17.59 4.39 5.62
N SER A 32 18.15 3.31 6.15
CA SER A 32 17.52 2.43 7.14
C SER A 32 16.94 3.26 8.28
N GLY A 33 15.62 3.22 8.49
CA GLY A 33 15.02 3.97 9.61
C GLY A 33 13.54 4.31 9.52
N VAL A 34 12.79 3.82 8.51
CA VAL A 34 11.33 3.94 8.50
C VAL A 34 10.75 2.53 8.46
N GLU A 35 10.50 1.98 9.65
CA GLU A 35 10.38 0.54 9.94
C GLU A 35 9.10 -0.16 9.46
N CYS A 36 8.38 0.37 8.46
CA CYS A 36 7.16 -0.27 8.01
C CYS A 36 7.22 -0.69 6.57
N PHE A 37 6.93 -1.96 6.35
CA PHE A 37 6.78 -2.55 5.04
C PHE A 37 8.05 -2.57 4.19
N GLU A 38 9.25 -2.23 4.70
CA GLU A 38 10.51 -2.40 3.94
C GLU A 38 10.67 -3.83 3.39
N SER A 39 10.12 -4.84 4.09
CA SER A 39 10.13 -6.24 3.67
C SER A 39 8.96 -6.63 2.74
N LEU A 40 7.85 -5.90 2.74
CA LEU A 40 6.63 -6.21 1.97
C LEU A 40 6.17 -5.00 1.16
N ARG A 41 6.16 -5.13 -0.17
CA ARG A 41 5.66 -4.06 -1.05
C ARG A 41 4.14 -3.95 -0.99
N CYS A 42 3.61 -3.27 0.04
CA CYS A 42 2.19 -3.02 0.18
C CYS A 42 1.88 -1.57 0.58
N VAL A 43 0.60 -1.23 0.48
CA VAL A 43 0.00 0.04 0.87
C VAL A 43 -1.35 -0.28 1.50
N LEU A 44 -1.73 0.45 2.56
CA LEU A 44 -2.99 0.24 3.26
C LEU A 44 -4.08 1.19 2.76
N GLY A 45 -5.33 0.81 3.02
CA GLY A 45 -6.48 1.71 2.89
C GLY A 45 -6.47 2.77 3.99
N GLN A 46 -7.01 3.95 3.70
CA GLN A 46 -7.13 5.03 4.71
C GLN A 46 -8.12 4.70 5.83
N GLN A 47 -9.12 3.87 5.54
CA GLN A 47 -10.20 3.58 6.48
C GLN A 47 -10.00 2.21 7.12
N GLY A 48 -9.89 2.19 8.45
CA GLY A 48 -10.01 0.97 9.26
C GLY A 48 -11.47 0.56 9.45
N PHE A 49 -11.69 -0.74 9.71
CA PHE A 49 -13.02 -1.31 9.93
C PHE A 49 -13.08 -2.02 11.29
N VAL A 50 -14.11 -1.71 12.08
CA VAL A 50 -14.33 -2.32 13.42
C VAL A 50 -15.49 -3.34 13.40
N GLY A 51 -16.27 -3.37 12.32
CA GLY A 51 -17.38 -4.30 12.12
C GLY A 51 -18.14 -4.04 10.81
N GLY A 52 -19.14 -4.88 10.53
CA GLY A 52 -19.97 -4.80 9.32
C GLY A 52 -19.44 -5.63 8.14
N GLN A 53 -20.10 -5.49 6.99
CA GLN A 53 -19.72 -6.16 5.74
C GLN A 53 -19.28 -5.09 4.74
N HIS A 54 -18.06 -5.25 4.22
CA HIS A 54 -17.43 -4.32 3.30
C HIS A 54 -16.99 -5.07 2.04
N CYS A 55 -17.19 -4.44 0.89
CA CYS A 55 -16.81 -5.00 -0.41
C CYS A 55 -16.05 -3.93 -1.21
N TRP A 56 -15.03 -4.35 -1.94
CA TRP A 56 -14.30 -3.50 -2.87
C TRP A 56 -14.04 -4.26 -4.16
N ALA A 57 -13.90 -3.49 -5.25
CA ALA A 57 -13.45 -3.99 -6.53
C ALA A 57 -12.14 -3.28 -6.87
N VAL A 58 -11.20 -4.02 -7.46
CA VAL A 58 -9.95 -3.46 -7.98
C VAL A 58 -9.82 -3.84 -9.44
N GLU A 59 -9.39 -2.88 -10.25
CA GLU A 59 -8.92 -3.16 -11.59
C GLU A 59 -7.43 -3.47 -11.51
N VAL A 60 -7.02 -4.57 -12.12
CA VAL A 60 -5.63 -5.02 -12.09
C VAL A 60 -5.06 -4.92 -13.49
N CYS A 61 -4.02 -4.09 -13.63
CA CYS A 61 -3.26 -4.02 -14.86
C CYS A 61 -2.38 -5.27 -15.02
N PRO A 62 -2.12 -5.74 -16.26
CA PRO A 62 -1.19 -6.83 -16.51
C PRO A 62 0.19 -6.54 -15.91
N GLY A 63 0.71 -7.47 -15.13
CA GLY A 63 1.98 -7.34 -14.43
C GLY A 63 2.40 -8.65 -13.79
N PRO A 64 3.67 -8.77 -13.36
CA PRO A 64 4.21 -10.03 -12.88
C PRO A 64 3.52 -10.49 -11.59
N ASP A 65 3.26 -9.58 -10.65
CA ASP A 65 2.76 -9.94 -9.32
C ASP A 65 1.87 -8.84 -8.72
N TRP A 66 0.79 -9.24 -8.05
CA TRP A 66 -0.04 -8.38 -7.21
C TRP A 66 -0.70 -9.22 -6.10
N ALA A 67 -1.04 -8.57 -4.99
CA ALA A 67 -1.79 -9.18 -3.90
C ALA A 67 -2.77 -8.17 -3.31
N LEU A 68 -3.92 -8.66 -2.84
CA LEU A 68 -4.96 -7.86 -2.22
C LEU A 68 -5.52 -8.61 -1.02
N GLY A 69 -5.79 -7.90 0.07
CA GLY A 69 -6.33 -8.49 1.27
C GLY A 69 -6.64 -7.46 2.35
N VAL A 70 -6.89 -7.96 3.55
CA VAL A 70 -7.12 -7.17 4.75
C VAL A 70 -5.95 -7.35 5.70
N ALA A 71 -5.53 -6.27 6.34
CA ALA A 71 -4.51 -6.28 7.38
C ALA A 71 -5.14 -5.84 8.69
N GLN A 72 -4.67 -6.40 9.80
CA GLN A 72 -4.97 -5.88 11.12
C GLN A 72 -4.18 -4.58 11.33
N GLU A 73 -4.84 -3.55 11.83
CA GLU A 73 -4.17 -2.30 12.21
C GLU A 73 -3.18 -2.61 13.36
N PHE A 74 -1.88 -2.51 13.08
CA PHE A 74 -0.83 -2.58 14.09
C PHE A 74 -0.28 -1.17 14.30
N MET A 75 -0.25 -0.74 15.57
CA MET A 75 0.13 0.62 16.00
C MET A 75 1.58 1.04 15.69
N SER A 76 2.38 0.24 15.00
CA SER A 76 3.81 0.50 14.82
C SER A 76 4.19 1.14 13.49
N CYS A 77 3.23 1.64 12.71
CA CYS A 77 3.56 2.51 11.60
C CYS A 77 2.92 3.89 11.72
N LYS A 78 3.72 4.84 12.19
CA LYS A 78 3.44 6.28 12.13
C LYS A 78 4.52 6.98 11.34
#